data_AF-A0A0E0LTI4-F1
#
_entry.id   AF-A0A0E0LTI4-F1
#
_cell.length_a   1.000
_cell.length_b   1.000
_cell.length_c   1.000
_cell.angle_alpha   90.00
_cell.angle_beta   90.00
_cell.angle_gamma   90.00
#
_symmetry.space_group_name_H-M   'P 1'
#
loop_
_entity.id
_entity.type
_entity.pdbx_description
1 polymer ?
#
loop_
_entity_poly.entity_id
_entity_poly.type
_entity_poly.pdbx_seq_one_letter_code
_entity_poly.pdbx_strand_id
1 'polypeptide(L)'
;MASQRSFLIGVMEVLVDDMDWEDIFYLHDDNQWPSNPPEFKETMPRERVMEAMDENLGLDKGRMKRALTGDDRHAPFFGTKVSHYPPCPRPHRCRQRHPADDRVGGLQVLKGRGWVDMQPLANAIVINTGDQVEVLSNGRYRSGWHRVLPMRDGNRRSVASFYNLAFEATISLAVACCCRR
;
A
#
# COMPACT_ATOMS: atom_id res chain seq x y z
N MET A 1 11.15 21.05 -0.61
CA MET A 1 9.82 21.04 0.05
C MET A 1 8.95 20.14 -0.80
N ALA A 2 8.77 18.88 -0.38
CA ALA A 2 8.10 17.87 -1.21
C ALA A 2 7.17 17.03 -0.33
N SER A 3 5.93 16.91 -0.81
CA SER A 3 4.83 16.15 -0.20
C SER A 3 5.07 14.66 -0.35
N GLN A 4 4.84 13.91 0.72
CA GLN A 4 5.19 12.50 0.85
C GLN A 4 4.22 11.58 0.12
N ARG A 5 4.75 10.47 -0.42
CA ARG A 5 4.00 9.43 -1.13
C ARG A 5 4.26 8.08 -0.46
N SER A 6 3.20 7.45 0.01
CA SER A 6 3.18 6.10 0.59
C SER A 6 2.86 5.08 -0.51
N PHE A 7 3.30 3.83 -0.33
CA PHE A 7 2.94 2.71 -1.20
C PHE A 7 2.23 1.64 -0.39
N LEU A 8 1.13 1.11 -0.94
CA LEU A 8 0.36 0.03 -0.35
C LEU A 8 0.06 -1.03 -1.41
N ILE A 9 0.50 -2.27 -1.24
CA ILE A 9 -0.03 -3.39 -2.05
C ILE A 9 -1.21 -3.95 -1.23
N GLY A 10 -2.42 -3.95 -1.80
CA GLY A 10 -3.66 -4.03 -1.03
C GLY A 10 -4.22 -5.43 -0.78
N VAL A 11 -5.15 -5.53 0.17
CA VAL A 11 -6.45 -6.21 0.03
C VAL A 11 -7.54 -5.49 0.83
N MET A 12 -8.74 -5.57 0.26
CA MET A 12 -10.02 -5.08 0.74
C MET A 12 -10.73 -6.21 1.49
N GLU A 13 -11.04 -6.01 2.76
CA GLU A 13 -12.15 -6.72 3.42
C GLU A 13 -13.23 -5.73 3.85
N VAL A 14 -14.46 -6.13 3.56
CA VAL A 14 -15.72 -5.43 3.84
C VAL A 14 -16.34 -6.09 5.06
N LEU A 15 -16.53 -5.34 6.14
CA LEU A 15 -17.54 -5.64 7.16
C LEU A 15 -18.24 -4.33 7.60
N VAL A 16 -19.55 -4.43 7.71
CA VAL A 16 -20.58 -3.38 7.86
C VAL A 16 -20.64 -2.85 9.30
N ASP A 17 -20.49 -1.52 9.43
CA ASP A 17 -20.88 -0.60 10.52
C ASP A 17 -20.28 0.80 10.22
N ASP A 18 -21.06 1.70 9.61
CA ASP A 18 -20.82 2.09 8.21
C ASP A 18 -20.09 3.42 7.88
N MET A 19 -19.10 3.88 8.66
CA MET A 19 -18.32 5.05 8.20
C MET A 19 -16.91 5.19 8.79
N ASP A 20 -15.91 5.38 7.93
CA ASP A 20 -14.53 5.71 8.30
C ASP A 20 -14.40 7.19 8.65
N TRP A 21 -13.59 7.54 9.67
CA TRP A 21 -13.30 8.94 10.02
C TRP A 21 -12.19 9.50 9.12
N GLU A 22 -12.52 9.66 7.85
CA GLU A 22 -11.56 9.90 6.77
C GLU A 22 -12.24 10.63 5.60
N ASP A 23 -11.62 11.69 5.11
CA ASP A 23 -11.93 12.28 3.81
C ASP A 23 -11.00 11.66 2.75
N ILE A 24 -11.57 11.17 1.64
CA ILE A 24 -10.84 10.38 0.63
C ILE A 24 -11.13 10.91 -0.78
N PHE A 25 -10.08 10.96 -1.60
CA PHE A 25 -10.25 10.94 -3.06
C PHE A 25 -9.23 10.00 -3.70
N TYR A 26 -9.58 9.48 -4.88
CA TYR A 26 -8.74 8.56 -5.64
C TYR A 26 -8.19 9.25 -6.89
N LEU A 27 -6.95 8.94 -7.20
CA LEU A 27 -6.26 9.33 -8.43
C LEU A 27 -5.95 8.07 -9.23
N HIS A 28 -6.38 8.04 -10.49
CA HIS A 28 -6.08 6.96 -11.44
C HIS A 28 -5.14 7.43 -12.57
N ASP A 29 -4.53 6.46 -13.26
CA ASP A 29 -3.37 6.60 -14.15
C ASP A 29 -3.46 7.66 -15.26
N ASP A 30 -4.66 8.10 -15.65
CA ASP A 30 -4.79 8.76 -16.96
C ASP A 30 -4.83 10.30 -16.97
N ASN A 31 -5.08 11.02 -15.86
CA ASN A 31 -4.93 12.51 -15.86
C ASN A 31 -5.25 13.25 -14.55
N GLN A 32 -5.40 12.57 -13.42
CA GLN A 32 -5.97 13.22 -12.23
C GLN A 32 -4.92 13.83 -11.28
N TRP A 33 -3.64 13.65 -11.58
CA TRP A 33 -2.56 14.21 -10.77
C TRP A 33 -2.52 15.74 -10.93
N PRO A 34 -2.57 16.52 -9.84
CA PRO A 34 -2.41 17.97 -9.92
C PRO A 34 -1.06 18.29 -10.57
N SER A 35 -1.09 19.14 -11.59
CA SER A 35 0.10 19.57 -12.34
C SER A 35 0.98 20.56 -11.56
N ASN A 36 0.52 20.98 -10.38
CA ASN A 36 1.22 21.88 -9.48
C ASN A 36 1.20 21.33 -8.05
N PRO A 37 2.36 21.07 -7.41
CA PRO A 37 3.71 21.24 -7.96
C PRO A 37 4.11 20.08 -8.92
N PRO A 38 4.92 20.32 -9.97
CA PRO A 38 5.23 19.33 -11.02
C PRO A 38 5.97 18.09 -10.49
N GLU A 39 6.64 18.21 -9.36
CA GLU A 39 7.28 17.12 -8.62
C GLU A 39 6.28 16.10 -8.08
N PHE A 40 4.96 16.34 -8.18
CA PHE A 40 3.91 15.42 -7.76
C PHE A 40 3.71 14.23 -8.72
N LYS A 41 4.28 14.27 -9.93
CA LYS A 41 4.23 13.15 -10.90
C LYS A 41 5.46 12.23 -10.90
N GLU A 42 6.56 12.61 -10.22
CA GLU A 42 7.80 11.83 -10.19
C GLU A 42 7.59 10.32 -10.02
N THR A 43 8.33 9.56 -10.81
CA THR A 43 8.21 8.10 -10.92
C THR A 43 8.67 7.43 -9.63
N MET A 44 7.72 7.26 -8.72
CA MET A 44 7.65 6.25 -7.66
C MET A 44 8.62 5.06 -7.89
N PRO A 45 9.50 4.68 -6.93
CA PRO A 45 10.50 3.61 -7.08
C PRO A 45 9.93 2.18 -7.16
N ARG A 46 8.76 1.99 -7.80
CA ARG A 46 8.04 0.72 -7.99
C ARG A 46 8.94 -0.37 -8.54
N GLU A 47 9.65 -0.04 -9.62
CA GLU A 47 10.48 -1.00 -10.33
C GLU A 47 11.61 -1.49 -9.44
N ARG A 48 12.24 -0.60 -8.66
CA ARG A 48 13.31 -0.97 -7.73
C ARG A 48 12.82 -1.90 -6.61
N VAL A 49 11.60 -1.70 -6.10
CA VAL A 49 11.02 -2.57 -5.07
C VAL A 49 10.71 -3.95 -5.63
N MET A 50 10.11 -4.03 -6.82
CA MET A 50 9.82 -5.32 -7.46
C MET A 50 11.09 -6.08 -7.82
N GLU A 51 12.11 -5.39 -8.33
CA GLU A 51 13.42 -6.00 -8.62
C GLU A 51 14.08 -6.56 -7.36
N ALA A 52 14.00 -5.83 -6.24
CA ALA A 52 14.50 -6.33 -4.96
C ALA A 52 13.70 -7.54 -4.45
N MET A 53 12.39 -7.60 -4.71
CA MET A 53 11.58 -8.79 -4.41
C MET A 53 11.99 -9.98 -5.27
N ASP A 54 12.23 -9.76 -6.57
CA ASP A 54 12.71 -10.82 -7.48
C ASP A 54 14.02 -11.42 -6.95
N GLU A 55 15.00 -10.56 -6.64
CA GLU A 55 16.30 -10.98 -6.10
C GLU A 55 16.16 -11.77 -4.79
N ASN A 56 15.39 -11.24 -3.83
CA ASN A 56 15.17 -11.90 -2.53
C ASN A 56 14.43 -13.25 -2.64
N LEU A 57 13.59 -13.42 -3.66
CA LEU A 57 12.86 -14.66 -3.91
C LEU A 57 13.65 -15.65 -4.78
N GLY A 58 14.79 -15.24 -5.35
CA GLY A 58 15.57 -16.04 -6.31
C GLY A 58 14.90 -16.16 -7.67
N LEU A 59 14.15 -15.13 -8.08
CA LEU A 59 13.46 -15.06 -9.37
C LEU A 59 14.30 -14.27 -10.38
N ASP A 60 14.07 -14.54 -11.67
CA ASP A 60 14.62 -13.70 -12.73
C ASP A 60 14.12 -12.26 -12.62
N LYS A 61 15.00 -11.31 -12.91
CA LYS A 61 14.67 -9.88 -12.89
C LYS A 61 13.39 -9.57 -13.69
N GLY A 62 12.48 -8.83 -13.07
CA GLY A 62 11.20 -8.43 -13.64
C GLY A 62 10.11 -9.50 -13.58
N ARG A 63 10.33 -10.65 -12.93
CA ARG A 63 9.34 -11.73 -12.85
C ARG A 63 8.09 -11.30 -12.12
N MET A 64 8.21 -10.61 -10.98
CA MET A 64 7.07 -10.07 -10.25
C MET A 64 6.28 -9.05 -11.08
N LYS A 65 6.97 -8.17 -11.81
CA LYS A 65 6.32 -7.21 -12.73
C LYS A 65 5.50 -7.94 -13.80
N ARG A 66 6.10 -8.91 -14.48
CA ARG A 66 5.42 -9.73 -15.51
C ARG A 66 4.22 -10.47 -14.95
N ALA A 67 4.32 -11.01 -13.74
CA ALA A 67 3.19 -11.66 -13.10
C ALA A 67 2.01 -10.68 -12.83
N LEU A 68 2.32 -9.41 -12.51
CA LEU A 68 1.31 -8.37 -12.30
C LEU A 68 0.70 -7.85 -13.61
N THR A 69 1.41 -7.95 -14.73
CA THR A 69 0.98 -7.47 -16.06
C THR A 69 0.47 -8.58 -16.99
N GLY A 70 0.49 -9.84 -16.55
CA GLY A 70 0.15 -10.99 -17.38
C GLY A 70 1.17 -11.19 -18.52
N ASP A 71 2.46 -11.24 -18.18
CA ASP A 71 3.59 -11.29 -19.10
C ASP A 71 3.62 -10.08 -20.06
N ASP A 72 3.46 -8.88 -19.49
CA ASP A 72 3.48 -7.59 -20.19
C ASP A 72 2.37 -7.42 -21.24
N ARG A 73 1.32 -8.27 -21.20
CA ARG A 73 0.15 -8.18 -22.09
C ARG A 73 -0.82 -7.06 -21.71
N HIS A 74 -0.85 -6.67 -20.44
CA HIS A 74 -1.78 -5.68 -19.92
C HIS A 74 -1.05 -4.64 -19.07
N ALA A 75 -1.58 -3.42 -19.06
CA ALA A 75 -1.10 -2.41 -18.13
C ALA A 75 -1.45 -2.80 -16.68
N PRO A 76 -0.52 -2.68 -15.73
CA PRO A 76 -0.82 -2.91 -14.32
C PRO A 76 -1.82 -1.85 -13.86
N PHE A 77 -2.69 -2.19 -12.91
CA PHE A 77 -3.53 -1.18 -12.29
C PHE A 77 -2.69 -0.37 -11.31
N PHE A 78 -2.58 0.94 -11.53
CA PHE A 78 -2.03 1.85 -10.54
C PHE A 78 -3.06 2.89 -10.10
N GLY A 79 -3.28 2.95 -8.80
CA GLY A 79 -4.23 3.88 -8.18
C GLY A 79 -3.60 4.52 -6.96
N THR A 80 -3.93 5.78 -6.68
CA THR A 80 -3.49 6.45 -5.46
C THR A 80 -4.69 6.92 -4.66
N LYS A 81 -4.79 6.46 -3.42
CA LYS A 81 -5.73 6.96 -2.42
C LYS A 81 -5.08 8.13 -1.69
N VAL A 82 -5.67 9.30 -1.76
CA VAL A 82 -5.27 10.44 -0.93
C VAL A 82 -6.27 10.56 0.21
N SER A 83 -5.75 10.54 1.43
CA SER A 83 -6.56 10.46 2.65
C SER A 83 -6.27 11.62 3.57
N HIS A 84 -7.30 12.14 4.20
CA HIS A 84 -7.19 13.15 5.25
C HIS A 84 -7.98 12.68 6.47
N TYR A 85 -7.29 12.58 7.61
CA TYR A 85 -7.86 12.19 8.91
C TYR A 85 -7.88 13.42 9.82
N PRO A 86 -9.04 14.09 9.96
CA PRO A 86 -9.17 15.23 10.84
C PRO A 86 -9.16 14.80 12.32
N PRO A 87 -8.90 15.73 13.26
CA PRO A 87 -9.04 15.46 14.69
C PRO A 87 -10.42 14.87 15.02
N CYS A 88 -10.47 13.71 15.70
CA CYS A 88 -11.70 13.08 16.17
C CYS A 88 -11.90 13.41 17.65
N PRO A 89 -12.94 14.16 18.06
CA PRO A 89 -13.21 14.50 19.46
C PRO A 89 -13.47 13.29 20.37
N ARG A 90 -13.85 12.15 19.77
CA ARG A 90 -14.13 10.88 20.46
C ARG A 90 -13.41 9.70 19.78
N PRO A 91 -12.07 9.60 19.89
CA PRO A 91 -11.29 8.59 19.17
C PRO A 91 -11.76 7.15 19.38
N HIS A 92 -12.24 6.84 20.60
CA HIS A 92 -12.76 5.52 20.96
C HIS A 92 -14.04 5.10 20.21
N ARG A 93 -14.64 5.99 19.40
CA ARG A 93 -15.87 5.73 18.61
C ARG A 93 -15.66 5.81 17.10
N CYS A 94 -14.46 6.19 16.64
CA CYS A 94 -14.15 6.43 15.23
C CYS A 94 -13.47 5.16 14.62
N ARG A 95 -13.84 4.77 13.39
CA ARG A 95 -13.21 3.65 12.64
C ARG A 95 -11.76 3.96 12.24
N GLN A 96 -11.00 2.90 11.95
CA GLN A 96 -9.54 2.92 11.96
C GLN A 96 -8.91 2.46 10.63
N ARG A 97 -8.21 3.31 9.84
CA ARG A 97 -7.67 2.88 8.52
C ARG A 97 -6.51 3.74 7.89
N HIS A 98 -5.47 3.07 7.33
CA HIS A 98 -4.37 3.43 6.35
C HIS A 98 -3.40 4.68 6.46
N PRO A 99 -2.12 4.61 5.98
CA PRO A 99 -0.92 5.44 6.35
C PRO A 99 -1.03 6.97 6.22
N ALA A 100 -0.11 7.82 6.72
CA ALA A 100 -0.04 9.30 6.52
C ALA A 100 0.89 10.06 7.51
N ASP A 101 1.47 11.17 7.03
CA ASP A 101 2.22 12.30 7.65
C ASP A 101 3.37 12.02 8.63
N ASP A 102 4.56 12.54 8.30
CA ASP A 102 5.87 12.45 8.98
C ASP A 102 5.93 12.86 10.45
N ARG A 103 4.88 13.49 10.99
CA ARG A 103 4.88 14.03 12.36
C ARG A 103 3.72 13.56 13.21
N VAL A 104 2.76 12.87 12.60
CA VAL A 104 1.49 12.54 13.23
C VAL A 104 1.30 11.03 13.11
N GLY A 105 1.48 10.33 14.23
CA GLY A 105 1.39 8.87 14.31
C GLY A 105 -0.01 8.32 14.03
N GLY A 106 -0.22 7.06 14.41
CA GLY A 106 -1.55 6.43 14.36
C GLY A 106 -1.63 5.24 13.42
N LEU A 107 -0.71 5.05 12.47
CA LEU A 107 -0.60 3.79 11.73
C LEU A 107 -0.14 2.68 12.68
N GLN A 108 -0.90 1.59 12.72
CA GLN A 108 -0.54 0.39 13.44
C GLN A 108 -0.56 -0.83 12.52
N VAL A 109 0.38 -1.74 12.75
CA VAL A 109 0.44 -3.06 12.10
C VAL A 109 0.24 -4.16 13.13
N LEU A 110 -0.50 -5.21 12.78
CA LEU A 110 -0.67 -6.37 13.64
C LEU A 110 0.57 -7.27 13.53
N LYS A 111 1.26 -7.48 14.65
CA LYS A 111 2.41 -8.38 14.73
C LYS A 111 2.16 -9.41 15.83
N GLY A 112 2.02 -10.68 15.45
CA GLY A 112 1.65 -11.74 16.37
C GLY A 112 0.24 -11.51 16.92
N ARG A 113 0.13 -11.20 18.22
CA ARG A 113 -1.16 -10.93 18.88
C ARG A 113 -1.37 -9.45 19.25
N GLY A 114 -0.42 -8.58 18.91
CA GLY A 114 -0.41 -7.18 19.33
C GLY A 114 -0.34 -6.20 18.16
N TRP A 115 -0.97 -5.05 18.33
CA TRP A 115 -0.83 -3.90 17.43
C TRP A 115 0.45 -3.14 17.77
N VAL A 116 1.25 -2.81 16.76
CA VAL A 116 2.50 -2.08 16.89
C VAL A 116 2.39 -0.77 16.13
N ASP A 117 2.69 0.34 16.78
CA ASP A 117 2.74 1.66 16.15
C ASP A 117 3.89 1.75 15.16
N MET A 118 3.56 2.19 13.95
CA MET A 118 4.55 2.58 12.96
C MET A 118 4.91 4.05 13.18
N GLN A 119 6.12 4.28 13.68
CA GLN A 119 6.62 5.63 13.93
C GLN A 119 6.86 6.33 12.59
N PRO A 120 6.28 7.53 12.38
CA PRO A 120 6.59 8.35 11.22
C PRO A 120 8.09 8.67 11.20
N LEU A 121 8.71 8.52 10.02
CA LEU A 121 10.11 8.83 9.81
C LEU A 121 10.24 9.77 8.63
N ALA A 122 10.83 10.94 8.89
CA ALA A 122 11.03 11.97 7.88
C ALA A 122 11.73 11.42 6.64
N ASN A 123 11.16 11.70 5.47
CA ASN A 123 11.67 11.25 4.15
C ASN A 123 11.73 9.72 3.98
N ALA A 124 10.97 8.96 4.77
CA ALA A 124 10.82 7.52 4.59
C ALA A 124 9.53 7.16 3.86
N ILE A 125 9.52 5.97 3.28
CA ILE A 125 8.35 5.37 2.64
C ILE A 125 8.03 4.08 3.39
N VAL A 126 6.77 3.93 3.80
CA VAL A 126 6.26 2.65 4.29
C VAL A 126 5.88 1.82 3.08
N ILE A 127 6.43 0.60 3.00
CA ILE A 127 6.10 -0.41 2.00
C ILE A 127 5.44 -1.57 2.73
N ASN A 128 4.32 -2.04 2.22
CA ASN A 128 3.73 -3.31 2.64
C ASN A 128 3.39 -4.17 1.41
N THR A 129 3.21 -5.46 1.67
CA THR A 129 2.75 -6.44 0.69
C THR A 129 1.28 -6.72 0.91
N GLY A 130 0.53 -6.85 -0.18
CA GLY A 130 -0.87 -7.27 -0.17
C GLY A 130 -1.01 -8.71 -0.62
N ASP A 131 -2.24 -9.22 -0.59
CA ASP A 131 -2.48 -10.66 -0.76
C ASP A 131 -2.05 -11.17 -2.13
N GLN A 132 -2.08 -10.32 -3.17
CA GLN A 132 -1.56 -10.68 -4.49
C GLN A 132 -0.08 -11.08 -4.42
N VAL A 133 0.73 -10.32 -3.69
CA VAL A 133 2.16 -10.63 -3.48
C VAL A 133 2.33 -11.81 -2.53
N GLU A 134 1.45 -12.00 -1.55
CA GLU A 134 1.46 -13.19 -0.71
C GLU A 134 1.27 -14.47 -1.54
N VAL A 135 0.29 -14.47 -2.45
CA VAL A 135 0.08 -15.59 -3.37
C VAL A 135 1.28 -15.76 -4.30
N LEU A 136 1.73 -14.69 -4.98
CA LEU A 136 2.86 -14.75 -5.92
C LEU A 136 4.14 -15.32 -5.27
N SER A 137 4.41 -14.92 -4.03
CA SER A 137 5.58 -15.34 -3.26
C SER A 137 5.43 -16.69 -2.58
N ASN A 138 4.29 -17.37 -2.76
CA ASN A 138 3.95 -18.62 -2.07
C ASN A 138 4.06 -18.49 -0.54
N GLY A 139 3.48 -17.41 0.01
CA GLY A 139 3.41 -17.14 1.45
C GLY A 139 4.71 -16.65 2.09
N ARG A 140 5.77 -16.42 1.31
CA ARG A 140 7.06 -15.91 1.83
C ARG A 140 6.98 -14.44 2.24
N TYR A 141 6.21 -13.65 1.50
CA TYR A 141 5.79 -12.31 1.92
C TYR A 141 4.34 -12.39 2.40
N ARG A 142 4.07 -11.90 3.60
CA ARG A 142 2.75 -11.97 4.23
C ARG A 142 2.01 -10.65 4.09
N SER A 143 0.73 -10.69 3.78
CA SER A 143 -0.16 -9.55 3.87
C SER A 143 -0.48 -9.28 5.34
N GLY A 144 -0.05 -8.11 5.81
CA GLY A 144 -0.18 -7.72 7.21
C GLY A 144 -1.44 -6.90 7.47
N TRP A 145 -2.20 -7.29 8.50
CA TRP A 145 -3.27 -6.44 9.02
C TRP A 145 -2.72 -5.11 9.50
N HIS A 146 -3.37 -4.02 9.13
CA HIS A 146 -2.98 -2.68 9.51
C HIS A 146 -4.20 -1.77 9.67
N ARG A 147 -4.10 -0.79 10.56
CA ARG A 147 -5.17 0.14 10.90
C ARG A 147 -4.62 1.52 11.20
N VAL A 148 -5.47 2.53 11.28
CA VAL A 148 -5.08 3.84 11.80
C VAL A 148 -5.95 4.29 12.93
N LEU A 149 -5.34 4.70 14.02
CA LEU A 149 -6.10 5.25 15.12
C LEU A 149 -6.52 6.69 14.80
N PRO A 150 -7.83 7.02 14.90
CA PRO A 150 -8.26 8.40 14.96
C PRO A 150 -7.60 9.05 16.19
N MET A 151 -7.17 10.30 16.06
CA MET A 151 -6.50 11.02 17.15
C MET A 151 -7.31 12.24 17.55
N ARG A 152 -7.24 12.57 18.85
CA ARG A 152 -7.95 13.73 19.40
C ARG A 152 -7.35 15.05 18.91
N ASP A 153 -6.04 15.06 18.75
CA ASP A 153 -5.24 16.20 18.32
C ASP A 153 -4.42 15.80 17.09
N GLY A 154 -4.12 16.78 16.24
CA GLY A 154 -3.34 16.58 15.03
C GLY A 154 -4.20 16.26 13.81
N ASN A 155 -3.67 16.63 12.65
CA ASN A 155 -4.31 16.43 11.35
C ASN A 155 -3.36 15.58 10.51
N ARG A 156 -3.81 14.39 10.13
CA ARG A 156 -2.97 13.38 9.49
C ARG A 156 -3.35 13.23 8.01
N ARG A 157 -2.37 13.23 7.10
CA ARG A 157 -2.59 13.19 5.64
C ARG A 157 -1.79 12.12 4.91
N SER A 158 -2.47 11.28 4.14
CA SER A 158 -1.90 10.16 3.41
C SER A 158 -1.90 10.40 1.94
N VAL A 159 -0.91 9.82 1.30
CA VAL A 159 -0.97 9.45 -0.11
C VAL A 159 -0.58 7.99 -0.15
N ALA A 160 -1.48 7.06 -0.45
CA ALA A 160 -1.19 5.64 -0.56
C ALA A 160 -1.35 5.18 -2.00
N SER A 161 -0.26 4.77 -2.63
CA SER A 161 -0.23 4.30 -4.02
C SER A 161 -0.22 2.78 -4.09
N PHE A 162 -1.13 2.24 -4.88
CA PHE A 162 -1.38 0.82 -5.05
C PHE A 162 -0.95 0.37 -6.42
N TYR A 163 -0.02 -0.58 -6.46
CA TYR A 163 0.41 -1.25 -7.68
C TYR A 163 -0.17 -2.66 -7.66
N ASN A 164 -1.26 -2.85 -8.39
CA ASN A 164 -2.02 -4.08 -8.40
C ASN A 164 -1.91 -4.75 -9.78
N LEU A 165 -2.33 -6.01 -9.81
CA LEU A 165 -2.55 -6.74 -11.05
C LEU A 165 -3.38 -5.95 -12.05
N ALA A 166 -3.05 -6.12 -13.33
CA ALA A 166 -3.99 -5.81 -14.39
C ALA A 166 -5.29 -6.60 -14.19
N PHE A 167 -6.42 -6.01 -14.57
CA PHE A 167 -7.74 -6.62 -14.36
C PHE A 167 -7.88 -8.01 -15.02
N GLU A 168 -7.16 -8.23 -16.13
CA GLU A 168 -7.16 -9.46 -16.92
C GLU A 168 -5.97 -10.40 -16.57
N ALA A 169 -5.09 -10.00 -15.65
CA ALA A 169 -3.96 -10.83 -15.26
C ALA A 169 -4.41 -11.99 -14.36
N THR A 170 -3.94 -13.20 -14.68
CA THR A 170 -4.17 -14.39 -13.85
C THR A 170 -3.15 -14.44 -12.71
N ILE A 171 -3.63 -14.54 -11.47
CA ILE A 171 -2.77 -14.75 -10.30
C ILE A 171 -2.35 -16.21 -10.24
N SER A 172 -1.04 -16.45 -10.23
CA SER A 172 -0.46 -17.78 -10.01
C SER A 172 0.84 -17.66 -9.24
N LEU A 173 1.37 -18.78 -8.73
CA LEU A 173 2.62 -18.77 -7.99
C LEU A 173 3.78 -18.36 -8.90
N ALA A 174 4.50 -17.28 -8.54
CA ALA A 174 5.74 -16.90 -9.23
C ALA A 174 6.92 -17.76 -8.75
N VAL A 175 6.90 -18.15 -7.47
CA VAL A 175 7.86 -19.06 -6.86
C VAL A 175 7.35 -20.49 -6.98
N ALA A 176 8.16 -21.38 -7.56
CA ALA A 176 7.80 -22.79 -7.65
C ALA A 176 7.53 -23.39 -6.26
N CYS A 177 6.52 -24.26 -6.15
CA CYS A 177 6.37 -25.11 -4.98
C CYS A 177 7.62 -25.97 -4.86
N CYS A 178 8.45 -25.74 -3.85
CA CYS A 178 9.35 -26.78 -3.40
C CYS A 178 8.46 -27.90 -2.86
N CYS A 179 8.13 -28.89 -3.69
CA CYS A 179 7.80 -30.21 -3.17
C CYS A 179 9.02 -30.64 -2.35
N ARG A 180 8.95 -30.51 -1.02
CA ARG A 180 9.84 -31.29 -0.16
C ARG A 180 9.50 -32.74 -0.47
N ARG A 181 10.36 -33.39 -1.25
CA ARG A 181 10.43 -34.85 -1.30
C ARG A 181 10.92 -35.36 0.03
#